data_AF-A0A3D8VIE8-F1
#
_entry.id   AF-A0A3D8VIE8-F1
#
_cell.length_a   1.000
_cell.length_b   1.000
_cell.length_c   1.000
_cell.angle_alpha   90.00
_cell.angle_beta   90.00
_cell.angle_gamma   90.00
#
_symmetry.space_group_name_H-M   'P 1'
#
loop_
_entity.id
_entity.type
_entity.pdbx_description
1 polymer ?
#
loop_
_entity_poly.entity_id
_entity_poly.type
_entity_poly.pdbx_seq_one_letter_code
_entity_poly.pdbx_strand_id
1 'polypeptide(L)'
;MLEKKVDLQKIKEIRKSKHMSIEEMSTILGYDSPNGYFYLESGKSKFPAEKLAMVSKILDVPIQKLFFEVKVAKMETFHHWR
;
A
#
# COMPACT_ATOMS: atom_id res chain seq x y z
N MET A 1 20.18 0.33 4.01
CA MET A 1 19.29 1.19 3.19
C MET A 1 17.88 1.05 3.74
N LEU A 2 17.13 2.15 3.89
CA LEU A 2 15.72 2.09 4.30
C LEU A 2 14.88 1.63 3.10
N GLU A 3 14.52 0.36 3.05
CA GLU A 3 13.63 -0.15 2.01
C GLU A 3 12.19 0.36 2.25
N LYS A 4 11.69 1.17 1.32
CA LYS A 4 10.27 1.58 1.31
C LYS A 4 9.44 0.50 0.62
N LYS A 5 8.76 -0.32 1.42
CA LYS A 5 7.83 -1.34 0.94
C LYS A 5 6.40 -0.80 0.94
N VAL A 6 5.64 -1.09 -0.13
CA VAL A 6 4.22 -0.72 -0.24
C VAL A 6 3.40 -1.53 0.77
N ASP A 7 2.51 -0.84 1.46
CA ASP A 7 1.60 -1.43 2.45
C ASP A 7 0.24 -1.73 1.80
N LEU A 8 0.11 -2.96 1.29
CA LEU A 8 -1.08 -3.43 0.59
C LEU A 8 -2.30 -3.54 1.50
N GLN A 9 -2.10 -3.88 2.77
CA GLN A 9 -3.19 -3.97 3.73
C GLN A 9 -3.77 -2.59 4.00
N LYS A 10 -2.91 -1.58 4.17
CA LYS A 10 -3.35 -0.20 4.37
C LYS A 10 -4.09 0.36 3.15
N ILE A 11 -3.60 0.09 1.94
CA ILE A 11 -4.32 0.44 0.70
C ILE A 11 -5.74 -0.14 0.71
N LYS A 12 -5.87 -1.43 1.05
CA LYS A 12 -7.16 -2.14 1.13
C LYS A 12 -8.10 -1.54 2.18
N GLU A 13 -7.57 -1.20 3.35
CA GLU A 13 -8.34 -0.59 4.44
C GLU A 13 -8.88 0.78 4.04
N ILE A 14 -8.04 1.65 3.45
CA ILE A 14 -8.45 2.97 2.98
C ILE A 14 -9.48 2.86 1.84
N ARG A 15 -9.30 1.93 0.89
CA ARG A 15 -10.28 1.71 -0.16
C ARG A 15 -11.65 1.31 0.42
N LYS A 16 -11.65 0.38 1.39
CA LYS A 16 -12.88 -0.08 2.05
C LYS A 16 -13.55 1.01 2.89
N SER A 17 -12.79 1.85 3.58
CA SER A 17 -13.35 2.96 4.35
C SER A 17 -14.00 4.03 3.46
N LYS A 18 -13.58 4.11 2.20
CA LYS A 18 -14.24 4.92 1.15
C LYS A 18 -15.40 4.21 0.45
N HIS A 19 -15.81 3.03 0.92
CA HIS A 19 -16.86 2.20 0.31
C HIS A 19 -16.64 1.85 -1.17
N MET A 20 -15.38 1.87 -1.62
CA MET A 20 -15.03 1.59 -3.02
C MET A 20 -14.80 0.10 -3.22
N SER A 21 -15.45 -0.48 -4.21
CA SER A 21 -15.28 -1.88 -4.62
C SER A 21 -13.97 -2.11 -5.39
N ILE A 22 -13.61 -3.38 -5.60
CA ILE A 22 -12.46 -3.75 -6.44
C ILE A 22 -12.72 -3.38 -7.90
N GLU A 23 -13.96 -3.53 -8.36
CA GLU A 23 -14.39 -3.23 -9.71
C GLU A 23 -14.29 -1.73 -10.00
N GLU A 24 -14.87 -0.88 -9.13
CA GLU A 24 -14.76 0.57 -9.26
C GLU A 24 -13.29 1.02 -9.29
N MET A 25 -12.46 0.51 -8.38
CA MET A 25 -11.04 0.84 -8.36
C MET A 25 -10.30 0.39 -9.64
N SER A 26 -10.65 -0.79 -10.17
CA SER A 26 -10.09 -1.29 -11.44
C SER A 26 -10.47 -0.40 -12.61
N THR A 27 -11.74 -0.03 -12.70
CA THR A 27 -12.28 0.84 -13.76
C THR A 27 -11.63 2.22 -13.72
N ILE A 28 -11.51 2.85 -12.53
CA ILE A 28 -10.87 4.16 -12.39
C ILE A 28 -9.38 4.10 -12.76
N LEU A 29 -8.71 2.98 -12.46
CA LEU A 29 -7.32 2.76 -12.86
C LEU A 29 -7.17 2.39 -14.35
N GLY A 30 -8.25 2.24 -15.10
CA GLY A 30 -8.23 1.91 -16.53
C GLY A 30 -7.91 0.45 -16.82
N TYR A 31 -8.36 -0.48 -15.97
CA TYR A 31 -8.31 -1.91 -16.24
C TYR A 31 -9.65 -2.41 -16.79
N ASP A 32 -9.61 -3.30 -17.78
CA ASP A 32 -10.80 -3.89 -18.40
C ASP A 32 -11.51 -4.92 -17.51
N SER A 33 -10.86 -5.36 -16.42
CA SER A 33 -11.44 -6.34 -15.51
C SER A 33 -11.13 -6.05 -14.04
N PRO A 34 -12.00 -6.48 -13.10
CA PRO A 34 -11.77 -6.35 -11.65
C PRO A 34 -10.46 -7.00 -11.18
N ASN A 35 -9.98 -8.00 -11.92
CA ASN A 35 -8.76 -8.72 -11.59
C ASN A 35 -7.51 -7.83 -11.69
N GLY A 36 -7.53 -6.79 -12.52
CA GLY A 36 -6.42 -5.87 -12.73
C GLY A 36 -5.96 -5.22 -11.42
N TYR A 37 -6.87 -4.57 -10.69
CA TYR A 37 -6.54 -4.01 -9.38
C TYR A 37 -6.41 -5.09 -8.30
N PHE A 38 -7.25 -6.13 -8.34
CA PHE A 38 -7.24 -7.19 -7.32
C PHE A 38 -5.86 -7.85 -7.17
N TYR A 39 -5.15 -8.10 -8.26
CA TYR A 39 -3.81 -8.70 -8.21
C TYR A 39 -2.77 -7.79 -7.57
N LEU A 40 -2.91 -6.47 -7.72
CA LEU A 40 -2.05 -5.50 -7.06
C LEU A 40 -2.32 -5.46 -5.55
N GLU A 41 -3.59 -5.33 -5.15
CA GLU A 41 -3.98 -5.25 -3.74
C GLU A 41 -3.74 -6.57 -2.98
N SER A 42 -3.87 -7.71 -3.64
CA SER A 42 -3.59 -9.04 -3.05
C SER A 42 -2.09 -9.38 -3.01
N GLY A 43 -1.24 -8.57 -3.64
CA GLY A 43 0.21 -8.82 -3.72
C GLY A 43 0.61 -9.92 -4.71
N LYS A 44 -0.32 -10.41 -5.53
CA LYS A 44 -0.02 -11.30 -6.67
C LYS A 44 0.78 -10.60 -7.75
N SER A 45 0.74 -9.27 -7.81
CA SER A 45 1.52 -8.43 -8.72
C SER A 45 2.01 -7.18 -8.00
N LYS A 46 3.17 -6.65 -8.44
CA LYS A 46 3.72 -5.41 -7.89
C LYS A 46 3.02 -4.21 -8.51
N PHE A 47 2.79 -3.17 -7.73
CA PHE A 47 2.32 -1.89 -8.24
C PHE A 47 3.36 -1.25 -9.17
N PRO A 48 3.00 -0.93 -10.42
CA PRO A 48 3.75 0.04 -11.22
C PRO A 48 3.72 1.41 -10.52
N ALA A 49 4.82 2.17 -10.64
CA ALA A 49 4.94 3.49 -9.99
C ALA A 49 3.79 4.45 -10.37
N GLU A 50 3.42 4.47 -11.66
CA GLU A 50 2.32 5.28 -12.18
C GLU A 50 0.97 4.91 -11.56
N LYS A 51 0.68 3.60 -11.47
CA LYS A 51 -0.56 3.10 -10.86
C LYS A 51 -0.58 3.42 -9.37
N LEU A 52 0.54 3.29 -8.66
CA LEU A 52 0.63 3.66 -7.24
C LEU A 52 0.39 5.15 -7.01
N ALA A 53 0.92 6.01 -7.89
CA ALA A 53 0.66 7.44 -7.85
C ALA A 53 -0.84 7.74 -8.09
N MET A 54 -1.48 7.05 -9.02
CA MET A 54 -2.93 7.17 -9.23
C MET A 54 -3.74 6.68 -8.03
N VAL A 55 -3.37 5.55 -7.42
CA VAL A 55 -4.00 5.06 -6.18
C VAL A 55 -3.95 6.13 -5.09
N SER A 56 -2.81 6.83 -4.92
CA SER A 56 -2.70 7.90 -3.91
C SER A 56 -3.69 9.05 -4.16
N LYS A 57 -3.92 9.40 -5.43
CA LYS A 57 -4.90 10.44 -5.83
C LYS A 57 -6.34 9.96 -5.63
N ILE A 58 -6.67 8.74 -6.04
CA ILE A 58 -8.03 8.16 -5.91
C ILE A 58 -8.40 8.01 -4.42
N LEU A 59 -7.46 7.54 -3.62
CA LEU A 59 -7.64 7.38 -2.18
C LEU A 59 -7.49 8.70 -1.41
N ASP A 60 -7.17 9.81 -2.08
CA ASP A 60 -6.95 11.14 -1.50
C ASP A 60 -6.03 11.12 -0.27
N VAL A 61 -4.88 10.45 -0.42
CA VAL A 61 -3.85 10.36 0.62
C VAL A 61 -2.48 10.62 0.02
N PRO A 62 -1.54 11.24 0.77
CA PRO A 62 -0.17 11.39 0.30
C PRO A 62 0.44 10.03 -0.04
N ILE A 63 1.17 9.93 -1.16
CA ILE A 63 1.75 8.65 -1.62
C ILE A 63 2.66 8.00 -0.56
N GLN A 64 3.31 8.80 0.27
CA GLN A 64 4.16 8.33 1.38
C GLN A 64 3.37 7.51 2.41
N LYS A 65 2.07 7.79 2.57
CA LYS A 65 1.19 7.06 3.48
C LYS A 65 0.84 5.66 2.98
N LEU A 66 1.11 5.34 1.71
CA LEU A 66 0.92 4.00 1.13
C LEU A 66 2.09 3.05 1.39
N PHE A 67 3.13 3.49 2.11
CA PHE A 67 4.29 2.68 2.47
C PHE A 67 4.30 2.36 3.97
N PHE A 68 5.01 1.29 4.34
CA PHE A 68 5.25 0.96 5.74
C PHE A 68 6.04 2.08 6.45
N GLU A 69 5.58 2.47 7.63
CA GLU A 69 6.34 3.33 8.54
C GLU A 69 7.31 2.43 9.33
N VAL A 70 8.61 2.52 9.03
CA VAL A 70 9.63 1.79 9.79
C VAL A 70 9.73 2.40 11.18
N LYS A 71 9.02 1.81 12.15
CA LYS A 71 9.26 2.08 13.57
C LYS A 71 10.47 1.26 13.99
N VAL A 72 11.66 1.85 13.89
CA VAL A 72 12.86 1.29 14.51
C VAL A 72 12.66 1.33 16.02
N ALA A 73 12.20 0.22 16.60
CA ALA A 73 12.31 0.01 18.03
C ALA A 73 13.82 -0.06 18.34
N LYS A 74 14.34 0.94 19.06
CA LYS A 74 15.67 0.82 19.67
C LYS A 74 15.64 -0.42 20.58
N MET A 75 16.25 -1.52 20.16
CA MET A 75 16.61 -2.58 21.09
C MET A 75 17.76 -2.02 21.93
N GLU A 76 17.45 -1.58 23.15
CA GLU A 76 18.47 -1.31 24.16
C GLU A 76 19.11 -2.64 24.53
N THR A 77 20.31 -2.90 24.01
CA THR A 77 21.13 -4.02 24.46
C THR A 77 21.56 -3.74 25.88
N PHE A 78 20.86 -4.32 26.86
CA PHE A 78 21.39 -4.42 28.22
C PHE A 78 22.65 -5.28 28.19
N HIS A 79 23.82 -4.63 28.19
CA HIS A 79 25.07 -5.30 28.51
C HIS A 79 25.07 -5.58 30.02
N HIS A 80 24.56 -6.76 30.39
CA HIS A 80 24.87 -7.31 31.71
C HIS A 80 26.26 -7.93 31.64
N TRP A 81 27.28 -7.15 32.01
CA TRP A 81 28.60 -7.69 32.31
C TRP A 81 28.52 -8.39 33.67
N ARG A 82 28.85 -9.68 33.71
CA ARG A 82 29.31 -10.34 34.92
C ARG A 82 30.52 -11.19 34.59
#